data_AF-A0A1Q8RWY4-F1
#
_entry.id   AF-A0A1Q8RWY4-F1
#
_cell.length_a   1.000
_cell.length_b   1.000
_cell.length_c   1.000
_cell.angle_alpha   90.00
_cell.angle_beta   90.00
_cell.angle_gamma   90.00
#
_symmetry.space_group_name_H-M   'P 1'
#
loop_
_entity.id
_entity.type
_entity.pdbx_description
1 polymer ?
#
loop_
_entity_poly.entity_id
_entity_poly.type
_entity_poly.pdbx_seq_one_letter_code
_entity_poly.pdbx_strand_id
1 'polypeptide(L)'
;MEKRLHLVVSSPSKRSGGVPSSTLGLFLLLSLFSLSTLAASFTPSDCVGTLSSFPSCDKLDSILTKCNKVTGKQASIDCFCPQEVLDAYVGCKGEARQCVLSNTFDSSFDTEIANWHDACDPYLTQPATTPTIAAPTATLVVDKCRSYVESCAALSRVAAACTSSFTRPADVTSCRCQESAISLASVCEIDGSRDCLRQTPVTSSIWEFRNCDAASTFTGEPYFA
;
A
#
# COMPACT_ATOMS: atom_id res chain seq x y z
N MET A 1 3.61 -11.93 -7.49
CA MET A 1 3.51 -10.58 -8.08
C MET A 1 2.14 -9.92 -7.81
N GLU A 2 1.04 -10.52 -8.29
CA GLU A 2 -0.33 -9.95 -8.23
C GLU A 2 -0.77 -9.41 -6.86
N LYS A 3 -0.60 -10.18 -5.77
CA LYS A 3 -1.05 -9.76 -4.42
C LYS A 3 -0.41 -8.45 -3.93
N ARG A 4 0.88 -8.21 -4.23
CA ARG A 4 1.61 -7.00 -3.80
C ARG A 4 1.23 -5.78 -4.65
N LEU A 5 1.00 -5.95 -5.95
CA LEU A 5 0.49 -4.86 -6.79
C LEU A 5 -0.97 -4.50 -6.46
N HIS A 6 -1.80 -5.47 -6.05
CA HIS A 6 -3.17 -5.20 -5.61
C HIS A 6 -3.25 -4.27 -4.40
N LEU A 7 -2.33 -4.38 -3.43
CA LEU A 7 -2.23 -3.49 -2.27
C LEU A 7 -1.86 -2.05 -2.66
N VAL A 8 -0.96 -1.89 -3.65
CA VAL A 8 -0.55 -0.58 -4.19
C VAL A 8 -1.68 0.13 -4.94
N VAL A 9 -2.53 -0.63 -5.63
CA VAL A 9 -3.62 -0.11 -6.47
C VAL A 9 -4.94 0.07 -5.70
N SER A 10 -5.09 -0.58 -4.54
CA SER A 10 -6.29 -0.49 -3.70
C SER A 10 -6.29 0.80 -2.87
N SER A 11 -6.73 1.92 -3.45
CA SER A 11 -7.04 3.14 -2.69
C SER A 11 -8.26 2.94 -1.76
N PRO A 12 -8.30 3.60 -0.58
CA PRO A 12 -9.54 3.75 0.16
C PRO A 12 -10.51 4.65 -0.62
N SER A 13 -11.71 4.15 -0.89
CA SER A 13 -12.79 4.91 -1.52
C SER A 13 -13.29 6.01 -0.57
N LYS A 14 -13.35 7.25 -1.06
CA LYS A 14 -13.93 8.42 -0.37
C LYS A 14 -15.37 8.13 0.06
N ARG A 15 -15.66 8.27 1.36
CA ARG A 15 -17.02 8.56 1.84
C ARG A 15 -17.07 9.98 2.39
N SER A 16 -17.57 10.90 1.56
CA SER A 16 -17.96 12.25 1.95
C SER A 16 -19.44 12.25 2.37
N GLY A 17 -19.75 12.79 3.54
CA GLY A 17 -21.12 13.10 3.94
C GLY A 17 -21.12 14.05 5.13
N GLY A 18 -21.26 15.35 4.87
CA GLY A 18 -21.43 16.38 5.91
C GLY A 18 -22.90 16.53 6.30
N VAL A 19 -23.16 16.76 7.60
CA VAL A 19 -24.45 17.17 8.20
C VAL A 19 -24.14 18.03 9.45
N PRO A 20 -24.94 19.07 9.78
CA PRO A 20 -24.41 20.31 10.34
C PRO A 20 -24.31 20.41 11.87
N SER A 21 -23.48 21.37 12.24
CA SER A 21 -23.25 22.03 13.52
C SER A 21 -24.51 22.25 14.37
N SER A 22 -24.53 21.71 15.60
CA SER A 22 -24.97 22.40 16.86
C SER A 22 -25.27 21.45 18.04
N THR A 23 -25.05 20.13 17.92
CA THR A 23 -25.23 19.15 19.03
C THR A 23 -24.00 18.25 19.25
N LEU A 24 -22.84 18.62 18.67
CA LEU A 24 -21.66 17.77 18.45
C LEU A 24 -20.88 17.30 19.71
N GLY A 25 -21.05 17.94 20.88
CA GLY A 25 -20.10 17.75 21.99
C GLY A 25 -20.12 16.38 22.69
N LEU A 26 -21.22 15.62 22.60
CA LEU A 26 -21.38 14.35 23.34
C LEU A 26 -21.28 13.09 22.45
N PHE A 27 -21.47 13.24 21.13
CA PHE A 27 -21.35 12.13 20.16
C PHE A 27 -19.93 11.95 19.62
N LEU A 28 -19.06 12.97 19.70
CA LEU A 28 -17.70 12.93 19.16
C LEU A 28 -16.75 11.96 19.88
N LEU A 29 -16.93 11.74 21.19
CA LEU A 29 -16.13 10.76 21.94
C LEU A 29 -16.49 9.31 21.58
N LEU A 30 -17.70 9.08 21.04
CA LEU A 30 -18.17 7.76 20.59
C LEU A 30 -18.02 7.56 19.07
N SER A 31 -17.52 8.55 18.33
CA SER A 31 -17.36 8.46 16.86
C SER A 31 -15.91 8.36 16.38
N LEU A 32 -14.93 8.25 17.28
CA LEU A 32 -13.57 7.77 16.93
C LEU A 32 -13.58 6.28 16.44
N PHE A 33 -14.76 5.66 16.46
CA PHE A 33 -15.04 4.30 15.98
C PHE A 33 -15.13 4.23 14.45
N SER A 34 -13.99 4.14 13.76
CA SER A 34 -13.88 3.35 12.51
C SER A 34 -12.45 3.10 12.03
N LEU A 35 -11.43 3.30 12.87
CA LEU A 35 -10.04 3.22 12.41
C LEU A 35 -9.32 1.88 12.62
N SER A 36 -10.04 0.80 12.89
CA SER A 36 -9.44 -0.52 13.06
C SER A 36 -8.86 -1.14 11.78
N THR A 37 -8.89 -0.46 10.63
CA THR A 37 -8.58 -1.08 9.33
C THR A 37 -7.29 -0.62 8.67
N LEU A 38 -6.76 0.60 8.93
CA LEU A 38 -5.51 1.05 8.30
C LEU A 38 -4.26 0.74 9.12
N ALA A 39 -4.27 0.98 10.44
CA ALA A 39 -3.08 0.78 11.27
C ALA A 39 -2.74 -0.71 11.47
N ALA A 40 -3.75 -1.58 11.52
CA ALA A 40 -3.61 -3.00 11.84
C ALA A 40 -3.41 -3.93 10.63
N SER A 41 -3.33 -3.40 9.40
CA SER A 41 -3.36 -4.22 8.18
C SER A 41 -2.02 -4.35 7.44
N PHE A 42 -0.99 -3.59 7.80
CA PHE A 42 0.30 -3.71 7.12
C PHE A 42 1.17 -4.79 7.77
N THR A 43 1.49 -5.85 7.03
CA THR A 43 2.59 -6.76 7.37
C THR A 43 3.82 -6.42 6.52
N PRO A 44 5.05 -6.75 6.96
CA PRO A 44 6.24 -6.50 6.14
C PRO A 44 6.18 -7.17 4.76
N SER A 45 5.44 -8.29 4.64
CA SER A 45 5.20 -8.96 3.37
C SER A 45 4.33 -8.18 2.37
N ASP A 46 3.59 -7.18 2.85
CA ASP A 46 2.72 -6.30 2.07
C ASP A 46 3.44 -5.05 1.56
N CYS A 47 4.65 -4.77 2.06
CA CYS A 47 5.42 -3.61 1.63
C CYS A 47 6.09 -3.80 0.27
N VAL A 48 6.11 -2.69 -0.46
CA VAL A 48 7.01 -2.47 -1.60
C VAL A 48 8.35 -1.93 -1.12
N GLY A 49 8.33 -1.07 -0.11
CA GLY A 49 9.55 -0.56 0.51
C GLY A 49 10.24 -1.58 1.41
N THR A 50 11.38 -1.18 1.96
CA THR A 50 12.27 -2.05 2.75
C THR A 50 11.89 -2.14 4.23
N LEU A 51 10.68 -1.69 4.59
CA LEU A 51 10.25 -1.66 5.99
C LEU A 51 10.03 -3.08 6.50
N SER A 52 10.75 -3.46 7.57
CA SER A 52 10.70 -4.82 8.14
C SER A 52 9.81 -4.93 9.39
N SER A 53 9.31 -3.81 9.92
CA SER A 53 8.51 -3.74 11.14
C SER A 53 7.77 -2.40 11.20
N PHE A 54 6.65 -2.34 11.93
CA PHE A 54 5.81 -1.15 12.06
C PHE A 54 5.60 -0.75 13.52
N PRO A 55 6.69 -0.44 14.26
CA PRO A 55 6.59 -0.20 15.70
C PRO A 55 5.60 0.92 16.08
N SER A 56 5.41 1.93 15.22
CA SER A 56 4.48 3.03 15.47
C SER A 56 3.03 2.60 15.20
N CYS A 57 2.76 1.86 14.12
CA CYS A 57 1.44 1.31 13.88
C CYS A 57 1.05 0.24 14.92
N ASP A 58 1.98 -0.64 15.31
CA ASP A 58 1.77 -1.64 16.36
C ASP A 58 1.45 -0.97 17.70
N LYS A 59 2.16 0.12 18.01
CA LYS A 59 1.91 0.94 19.19
C LYS A 59 0.54 1.61 19.13
N LEU A 60 0.18 2.18 17.98
CA LEU A 60 -1.13 2.81 17.77
C LEU A 60 -2.26 1.79 17.97
N ASP A 61 -2.17 0.60 17.35
CA ASP A 61 -3.16 -0.47 17.51
C ASP A 61 -3.30 -0.90 18.98
N SER A 62 -2.17 -1.06 19.67
CA SER A 62 -2.14 -1.40 21.10
C SER A 62 -2.86 -0.35 21.95
N ILE A 63 -2.58 0.93 21.72
CA ILE A 63 -3.24 2.07 22.40
C ILE A 63 -4.74 2.06 22.11
N LEU A 64 -5.15 1.99 20.83
CA LEU A 64 -6.56 2.01 20.45
C LEU A 64 -7.30 0.83 21.06
N THR A 65 -6.76 -0.37 20.99
CA THR A 65 -7.34 -1.59 21.58
C THR A 65 -7.49 -1.47 23.10
N LYS A 66 -6.51 -0.86 23.78
CA LYS A 66 -6.57 -0.61 25.22
C LYS A 66 -7.62 0.46 25.57
N CYS A 67 -7.56 1.63 24.92
CA CYS A 67 -8.38 2.77 25.25
C CYS A 67 -9.86 2.59 24.86
N ASN A 68 -10.16 1.81 23.82
CA ASN A 68 -11.53 1.45 23.46
C ASN A 68 -12.26 0.62 24.52
N LYS A 69 -11.52 0.02 25.48
CA LYS A 69 -12.10 -0.71 26.62
C LYS A 69 -12.31 0.16 27.85
N VAL A 70 -11.82 1.41 27.83
CA VAL A 70 -11.94 2.34 28.95
C VAL A 70 -13.32 2.98 28.93
N THR A 71 -13.97 2.98 30.10
CA THR A 71 -15.26 3.62 30.30
C THR A 71 -15.12 4.84 31.21
N GLY A 72 -15.95 5.85 30.97
CA GLY A 72 -15.95 7.11 31.73
C GLY A 72 -15.13 8.21 31.07
N LYS A 73 -15.72 9.43 31.02
CA LYS A 73 -15.20 10.56 30.25
C LYS A 73 -13.74 10.89 30.57
N GLN A 74 -13.41 11.06 31.85
CA GLN A 74 -12.05 11.46 32.25
C GLN A 74 -11.04 10.36 31.91
N ALA A 75 -11.37 9.10 32.21
CA ALA A 75 -10.50 7.97 31.90
C ALA A 75 -10.28 7.81 30.38
N SER A 76 -11.28 8.10 29.55
CA SER A 76 -11.12 8.12 28.09
C SER A 76 -10.19 9.26 27.64
N ILE A 77 -10.36 10.47 28.18
CA ILE A 77 -9.46 11.60 27.89
C ILE A 77 -8.03 11.25 28.28
N ASP A 78 -7.82 10.74 29.50
CA ASP A 78 -6.51 10.36 30.00
C ASP A 78 -5.85 9.25 29.16
N CYS A 79 -6.65 8.42 28.48
CA CYS A 79 -6.15 7.34 27.62
C CYS A 79 -5.85 7.81 26.19
N PHE A 80 -6.73 8.61 25.57
CA PHE A 80 -6.63 9.00 24.16
C PHE A 80 -5.86 10.30 23.93
N CYS A 81 -5.87 11.23 24.88
CA CYS A 81 -5.24 12.54 24.73
C CYS A 81 -3.76 12.68 25.15
N PRO A 82 -3.03 11.64 25.58
CA PRO A 82 -1.58 11.74 25.67
C PRO A 82 -0.93 12.04 24.32
N GLN A 83 0.14 12.84 24.33
CA GLN A 83 1.02 13.10 23.18
C GLN A 83 1.48 11.80 22.50
N GLU A 84 1.66 10.74 23.27
CA GLU A 84 2.04 9.42 22.78
C GLU A 84 1.07 8.84 21.72
N VAL A 85 -0.22 9.18 21.80
CA VAL A 85 -1.24 8.75 20.83
C VAL A 85 -1.06 9.50 19.51
N LEU A 86 -0.85 10.82 19.58
CA LEU A 86 -0.55 11.65 18.42
C LEU A 86 0.76 11.21 17.74
N ASP A 87 1.80 10.95 18.53
CA ASP A 87 3.09 10.45 18.03
C ASP A 87 2.92 9.10 17.32
N ALA A 88 2.07 8.22 17.83
CA ALA A 88 1.79 6.92 17.21
C ALA A 88 1.03 7.09 15.88
N TYR A 89 0.06 8.01 15.79
CA TYR A 89 -0.60 8.36 14.52
C TYR A 89 0.38 8.88 13.48
N VAL A 90 1.19 9.86 13.86
CA VAL A 90 2.18 10.49 12.99
C VAL A 90 3.25 9.47 12.58
N GLY A 91 3.77 8.68 13.52
CA GLY A 91 4.74 7.62 13.25
C GLY A 91 4.20 6.56 12.30
N CYS A 92 2.96 6.09 12.52
CA CYS A 92 2.33 5.09 11.65
C CYS A 92 2.09 5.64 10.23
N LYS A 93 1.75 6.93 10.08
CA LYS A 93 1.73 7.61 8.78
C LYS A 93 3.09 7.55 8.08
N GLY A 94 4.17 7.81 8.82
CA GLY A 94 5.54 7.71 8.31
C GLY A 94 5.90 6.29 7.86
N GLU A 95 5.57 5.27 8.65
CA GLU A 95 5.79 3.86 8.32
C GLU A 95 4.99 3.44 7.08
N ALA A 96 3.73 3.85 6.97
CA ALA A 96 2.91 3.60 5.78
C ALA A 96 3.55 4.20 4.51
N ARG A 97 4.02 5.45 4.58
CA ARG A 97 4.74 6.11 3.47
C ARG A 97 5.96 5.33 3.01
N GLN A 98 6.74 4.78 3.95
CA GLN A 98 7.90 3.96 3.62
C GLN A 98 7.51 2.58 3.10
N CYS A 99 6.43 1.99 3.61
CA CYS A 99 5.97 0.68 3.19
C CYS A 99 5.44 0.69 1.74
N VAL A 100 4.60 1.67 1.38
CA VAL A 100 4.00 1.74 0.03
C VAL A 100 4.73 2.69 -0.92
N LEU A 101 5.78 3.37 -0.46
CA LEU A 101 6.55 4.36 -1.23
C LEU A 101 5.65 5.42 -1.88
N SER A 102 4.65 5.88 -1.12
CA SER A 102 3.62 6.80 -1.59
C SER A 102 2.96 7.55 -0.43
N ASN A 103 2.33 8.67 -0.75
CA ASN A 103 1.48 9.45 0.15
C ASN A 103 0.00 9.01 0.08
N THR A 104 -0.32 7.87 -0.54
CA THR A 104 -1.70 7.42 -0.80
C THR A 104 -2.59 7.40 0.45
N PHE A 105 -2.02 7.12 1.62
CA PHE A 105 -2.76 7.06 2.89
C PHE A 105 -2.71 8.34 3.71
N ASP A 106 -2.00 9.37 3.25
CA ASP A 106 -1.77 10.59 4.02
C ASP A 106 -3.08 11.24 4.46
N SER A 107 -4.06 11.35 3.55
CA SER A 107 -5.35 11.97 3.87
C SER A 107 -6.12 11.24 4.98
N SER A 108 -5.97 9.92 5.06
CA SER A 108 -6.61 9.12 6.11
C SER A 108 -5.95 9.38 7.46
N PHE A 109 -4.62 9.37 7.52
CA PHE A 109 -3.90 9.71 8.74
C PHE A 109 -4.10 11.18 9.16
N ASP A 110 -4.14 12.11 8.20
CA ASP A 110 -4.35 13.53 8.46
C ASP A 110 -5.73 13.81 9.05
N THR A 111 -6.75 13.08 8.61
CA THR A 111 -8.09 13.14 9.19
C THR A 111 -8.09 12.74 10.65
N GLU A 112 -7.34 11.70 11.01
CA GLU A 112 -7.32 11.17 12.38
C GLU A 112 -6.44 11.99 13.32
N ILE A 113 -5.35 12.53 12.80
CA ILE A 113 -4.56 13.55 13.50
C ILE A 113 -5.43 14.77 13.80
N ALA A 114 -6.22 15.24 12.82
CA ALA A 114 -7.16 16.35 13.04
C ALA A 114 -8.24 16.00 14.07
N ASN A 115 -8.85 14.80 13.98
CA ASN A 115 -9.83 14.33 14.96
C ASN A 115 -9.24 14.27 16.38
N TRP A 116 -7.98 13.84 16.50
CA TRP A 116 -7.27 13.84 17.77
C TRP A 116 -7.13 15.25 18.33
N HIS A 117 -6.68 16.22 17.52
CA HIS A 117 -6.57 17.62 17.93
C HIS A 117 -7.93 18.19 18.36
N ASP A 118 -8.97 18.01 17.55
CA ASP A 118 -10.32 18.49 17.84
C ASP A 118 -10.86 17.93 19.16
N ALA A 119 -10.55 16.66 19.46
CA ALA A 119 -11.00 16.00 20.68
C ALA A 119 -10.14 16.35 21.91
N CYS A 120 -8.83 16.53 21.73
CA CYS A 120 -7.88 16.54 22.84
C CYS A 120 -7.32 17.91 23.18
N ASP A 121 -7.15 18.82 22.21
CA ASP A 121 -6.60 20.17 22.45
C ASP A 121 -7.31 20.92 23.59
N PRO A 122 -8.65 20.84 23.76
CA PRO A 122 -9.33 21.50 24.90
C PRO A 122 -8.93 20.97 26.29
N TYR A 123 -8.31 19.79 26.37
CA TYR A 123 -7.93 19.12 27.61
C TYR A 123 -6.41 19.10 27.85
N LEU A 124 -5.61 19.58 26.89
CA LEU A 124 -4.17 19.64 27.04
C LEU A 124 -3.75 20.85 27.88
N THR A 125 -2.78 20.63 28.77
CA THR A 125 -2.16 21.71 29.55
C THR A 125 -1.04 22.42 28.78
N GLN A 126 -0.51 21.78 27.75
CA GLN A 126 0.50 22.32 26.84
C GLN A 126 0.09 22.00 25.40
N PRO A 127 0.39 22.88 24.42
CA PRO A 127 0.13 22.57 23.02
C PRO A 127 0.83 21.28 22.62
N ALA A 128 0.13 20.41 21.90
CA ALA A 128 0.74 19.22 21.33
C ALA A 128 1.81 19.58 20.30
N THR A 129 2.88 18.79 20.26
CA THR A 129 3.93 18.93 19.24
C THR A 129 3.71 17.89 18.17
N THR A 130 3.56 18.29 16.90
CA THR A 130 3.48 17.32 15.80
C THR A 130 4.89 17.07 15.24
N PRO A 131 5.48 15.88 15.44
CA PRO A 131 6.80 15.59 14.90
C PRO A 131 6.78 15.60 13.37
N THR A 132 7.90 16.01 12.76
CA THR A 132 8.03 15.95 11.29
C THR A 132 8.30 14.51 10.88
N ILE A 133 7.53 14.03 9.90
CA ILE A 133 7.70 12.70 9.31
C ILE A 133 8.47 12.76 8.01
N ALA A 134 9.34 11.77 7.80
CA ALA A 134 10.06 11.60 6.57
C ALA A 134 9.10 11.47 5.38
N ALA A 135 9.47 12.10 4.25
CA ALA A 135 8.85 11.82 2.97
C ALA A 135 9.12 10.37 2.55
N PRO A 136 8.30 9.78 1.66
CA PRO A 136 8.62 8.50 1.04
C PRO A 136 10.04 8.52 0.46
N THR A 137 10.84 7.49 0.73
CA THR A 137 12.22 7.36 0.21
C THR A 137 12.27 7.22 -1.32
N ALA A 138 11.15 6.86 -1.93
CA ALA A 138 10.89 6.95 -3.36
C ALA A 138 9.41 7.21 -3.59
N THR A 139 9.06 7.73 -4.77
CA THR A 139 7.66 7.85 -5.20
C THR A 139 7.36 6.76 -6.20
N LEU A 140 6.41 5.89 -5.88
CA LEU A 140 5.89 4.91 -6.79
C LEU A 140 4.88 5.58 -7.74
N VAL A 141 5.06 5.41 -9.05
CA VAL A 141 4.15 5.96 -10.06
C VAL A 141 2.97 4.99 -10.20
N VAL A 142 1.93 5.19 -9.40
CA VAL A 142 0.79 4.26 -9.27
C VAL A 142 0.16 3.93 -10.63
N ASP A 143 -0.01 4.91 -11.50
CA ASP A 143 -0.59 4.69 -12.84
C ASP A 143 0.30 3.82 -13.73
N LYS A 144 1.62 3.98 -13.61
CA LYS A 144 2.60 3.13 -14.30
C LYS A 144 2.48 1.69 -13.81
N CYS A 145 2.41 1.50 -12.49
CA CYS A 145 2.24 0.17 -11.92
C CYS A 145 0.89 -0.49 -12.27
N ARG A 146 -0.18 0.31 -12.40
CA ARG A 146 -1.46 -0.18 -12.91
C ARG A 146 -1.35 -0.70 -14.33
N SER A 147 -0.67 0.03 -15.23
CA SER A 147 -0.46 -0.43 -16.60
C SER A 147 0.33 -1.74 -16.69
N TYR A 148 1.23 -1.98 -15.74
CA TYR A 148 1.98 -3.23 -15.63
C TYR A 148 1.10 -4.40 -15.14
N VAL A 149 0.19 -4.17 -14.19
CA VAL A 149 -0.84 -5.17 -13.82
C VAL A 149 -1.68 -5.57 -15.02
N GLU A 150 -2.12 -4.59 -15.82
CA GLU A 150 -2.92 -4.87 -17.02
C GLU A 150 -2.15 -5.71 -18.04
N SER A 151 -0.84 -5.44 -18.19
CA SER A 151 0.07 -6.23 -19.02
C SER A 151 0.22 -7.66 -18.49
N CYS A 152 0.35 -7.85 -17.17
CA CYS A 152 0.35 -9.17 -16.55
C CYS A 152 -0.96 -9.94 -16.78
N ALA A 153 -2.09 -9.28 -16.63
CA ALA A 153 -3.40 -9.89 -16.89
C ALA A 153 -3.55 -10.27 -18.36
N ALA A 154 -3.04 -9.45 -19.29
CA ALA A 154 -3.01 -9.77 -20.71
C ALA A 154 -2.11 -10.97 -21.01
N LEU A 155 -0.92 -11.04 -20.41
CA LEU A 155 -0.02 -12.19 -20.54
C LEU A 155 -0.69 -13.49 -20.09
N SER A 156 -1.32 -13.47 -18.91
CA SER A 156 -2.05 -14.62 -18.37
C SER A 156 -3.17 -15.09 -19.31
N ARG A 157 -3.90 -14.15 -19.94
CA ARG A 157 -4.91 -14.48 -20.95
C ARG A 157 -4.30 -15.12 -22.19
N VAL A 158 -3.17 -14.61 -22.68
CA VAL A 158 -2.46 -15.20 -23.83
C VAL A 158 -1.99 -16.62 -23.51
N ALA A 159 -1.36 -16.83 -22.35
CA ALA A 159 -0.90 -18.16 -21.93
C ALA A 159 -2.06 -19.16 -21.82
N ALA A 160 -3.19 -18.74 -21.24
CA ALA A 160 -4.39 -19.56 -21.16
C ALA A 160 -4.97 -19.88 -22.54
N ALA A 161 -5.06 -18.89 -23.43
CA ALA A 161 -5.57 -19.06 -24.80
C ALA A 161 -4.69 -19.99 -25.64
N CYS A 162 -3.36 -19.89 -25.55
CA CYS A 162 -2.44 -20.81 -26.23
C CYS A 162 -2.61 -22.25 -25.73
N THR A 163 -2.75 -22.42 -24.42
CA THR A 163 -2.92 -23.76 -23.82
C THR A 163 -4.28 -24.38 -24.16
N SER A 164 -5.33 -23.57 -24.31
CA SER A 164 -6.66 -24.08 -24.69
C SER A 164 -6.83 -24.32 -26.19
N SER A 165 -6.10 -23.58 -27.02
CA SER A 165 -6.21 -23.67 -28.48
C SER A 165 -5.35 -24.79 -29.09
N PHE A 166 -4.30 -25.22 -28.40
CA PHE A 166 -3.32 -26.17 -28.92
C PHE A 166 -3.08 -27.33 -27.96
N THR A 167 -3.05 -28.55 -28.49
CA THR A 167 -2.79 -29.78 -27.71
C THR A 167 -1.35 -30.25 -27.84
N ARG A 168 -0.64 -29.89 -28.92
CA ARG A 168 0.76 -30.24 -29.13
C ARG A 168 1.65 -29.24 -28.39
N PRO A 169 2.63 -29.69 -27.59
CA PRO A 169 3.52 -28.79 -26.85
C PRO A 169 4.25 -27.78 -27.74
N ALA A 170 4.70 -28.19 -28.93
CA ALA A 170 5.39 -27.30 -29.86
C ALA A 170 4.49 -26.13 -30.33
N ASP A 171 3.20 -26.39 -30.55
CA ASP A 171 2.25 -25.37 -31.02
C ASP A 171 1.88 -24.41 -29.88
N VAL A 172 1.75 -24.92 -28.64
CA VAL A 172 1.61 -24.08 -27.43
C VAL A 172 2.82 -23.18 -27.27
N THR A 173 4.04 -23.72 -27.42
CA THR A 173 5.27 -22.95 -27.33
C THR A 173 5.33 -21.88 -28.42
N SER A 174 5.08 -22.24 -29.67
CA SER A 174 5.07 -21.27 -30.78
C SER A 174 4.05 -20.14 -30.58
N CYS A 175 2.87 -20.44 -30.03
CA CYS A 175 1.87 -19.43 -29.70
C CYS A 175 2.34 -18.48 -28.60
N ARG A 176 2.93 -19.00 -27.52
CA ARG A 176 3.44 -18.19 -26.41
C ARG A 176 4.73 -17.43 -26.74
N CYS A 177 5.46 -17.85 -27.77
CA CYS A 177 6.66 -17.17 -28.27
C CYS A 177 6.38 -16.12 -29.33
N GLN A 178 5.11 -15.74 -29.55
CA GLN A 178 4.80 -14.56 -30.34
C GLN A 178 5.36 -13.30 -29.67
N GLU A 179 5.82 -12.35 -30.48
CA GLU A 179 6.45 -11.11 -30.02
C GLU A 179 5.58 -10.33 -29.03
N SER A 180 4.27 -10.29 -29.26
CA SER A 180 3.31 -9.65 -28.36
C SER A 180 3.27 -10.30 -26.96
N ALA A 181 3.40 -11.62 -26.87
CA ALA A 181 3.45 -12.34 -25.60
C ALA A 181 4.77 -12.07 -24.86
N ILE A 182 5.89 -12.08 -25.59
CA ILE A 182 7.22 -11.78 -25.02
C ILE A 182 7.27 -10.33 -24.52
N SER A 183 6.71 -9.38 -25.28
CA SER A 183 6.61 -7.98 -24.87
C SER A 183 5.76 -7.82 -23.60
N LEU A 184 4.61 -8.50 -23.52
CA LEU A 184 3.79 -8.51 -22.30
C LEU A 184 4.53 -9.12 -21.11
N ALA A 185 5.32 -10.18 -21.32
CA ALA A 185 6.16 -10.78 -20.29
C ALA A 185 7.27 -9.84 -19.81
N SER A 186 7.91 -9.11 -20.72
CA SER A 186 8.92 -8.08 -20.37
C SER A 186 8.30 -6.99 -19.48
N VAL A 187 7.19 -6.40 -19.93
CA VAL A 187 6.53 -5.31 -19.19
C VAL A 187 6.01 -5.80 -17.84
N CYS A 188 5.36 -6.96 -17.83
CA CYS A 188 4.81 -7.53 -16.60
C CYS A 188 5.93 -7.89 -15.59
N GLU A 189 6.81 -8.81 -15.98
CA GLU A 189 7.68 -9.50 -15.01
C GLU A 189 9.02 -8.78 -14.82
N ILE A 190 9.50 -8.01 -15.80
CA ILE A 190 10.76 -7.26 -15.70
C ILE A 190 10.49 -5.84 -15.21
N ASP A 191 9.75 -5.05 -15.98
CA ASP A 191 9.50 -3.64 -15.63
C ASP A 191 8.65 -3.53 -14.36
N GLY A 192 7.61 -4.36 -14.22
CA GLY A 192 6.81 -4.41 -13.01
C GLY A 192 7.60 -4.80 -11.76
N SER A 193 8.53 -5.75 -11.87
CA SER A 193 9.39 -6.13 -10.75
C SER A 193 10.33 -4.99 -10.35
N ARG A 194 10.97 -4.33 -11.32
CA ARG A 194 11.92 -3.25 -11.07
C ARG A 194 11.23 -2.01 -10.51
N ASP A 195 10.19 -1.55 -11.19
CA ASP A 195 9.62 -0.22 -10.95
C ASP A 195 8.59 -0.24 -9.82
N CYS A 196 7.86 -1.35 -9.66
CA CYS A 196 6.73 -1.44 -8.73
C CYS A 196 6.97 -2.36 -7.54
N LEU A 197 7.89 -3.33 -7.65
CA LEU A 197 8.25 -4.20 -6.53
C LEU A 197 9.63 -3.89 -5.95
N ARG A 198 10.42 -3.03 -6.61
CA ARG A 198 11.83 -2.75 -6.27
C ARG A 198 12.67 -4.02 -6.15
N GLN A 199 12.36 -5.00 -7.01
CA GLN A 199 13.04 -6.28 -7.07
C GLN A 199 13.91 -6.37 -8.31
N THR A 200 15.02 -7.10 -8.20
CA THR A 200 15.80 -7.47 -9.38
C THR A 200 15.04 -8.59 -10.11
N PRO A 201 14.64 -8.39 -11.37
CA PRO A 201 13.93 -9.41 -12.11
C PRO A 201 14.84 -10.61 -12.40
N VAL A 202 14.31 -11.82 -12.25
CA VAL A 202 15.04 -13.06 -12.52
C VAL A 202 14.50 -13.64 -13.82
N THR A 203 15.09 -13.27 -14.95
CA THR A 203 14.61 -13.66 -16.29
C THR A 203 14.53 -15.17 -16.49
N SER A 204 15.37 -15.97 -15.82
CA SER A 204 15.32 -17.43 -15.84
C SER A 204 14.06 -18.03 -15.21
N SER A 205 13.34 -17.26 -14.38
CA SER A 205 12.04 -17.64 -13.81
C SER A 205 10.86 -17.31 -14.72
N ILE A 206 11.06 -16.46 -15.75
CA ILE A 206 10.03 -16.06 -16.70
C ILE A 206 9.95 -17.09 -17.82
N TRP A 207 8.77 -17.66 -18.05
CA TRP A 207 8.61 -18.77 -18.98
C TRP A 207 8.99 -18.36 -20.41
N GLU A 208 8.54 -17.19 -20.87
CA GLU A 208 8.80 -16.67 -22.21
C GLU A 208 10.30 -16.48 -22.44
N PHE A 209 11.03 -15.95 -21.46
CA PHE A 209 12.48 -15.74 -21.55
C PHE A 209 13.30 -17.02 -21.45
N ARG A 210 12.73 -18.09 -20.88
CA ARG A 210 13.39 -19.40 -20.82
C ARG A 210 13.17 -20.25 -22.08
N ASN A 211 12.04 -20.07 -22.78
CA ASN A 211 11.62 -21.00 -23.83
C ASN A 211 11.53 -20.37 -25.23
N CYS A 212 11.66 -19.05 -25.36
CA CYS A 212 11.55 -18.35 -26.63
C CYS A 212 12.86 -17.67 -27.03
N ASP A 213 13.43 -18.08 -28.17
CA ASP A 213 14.71 -17.51 -28.67
C ASP A 213 14.63 -15.99 -28.89
N ALA A 214 13.46 -15.51 -29.34
CA ALA A 214 13.18 -14.09 -29.56
C ALA A 214 13.18 -13.25 -28.27
N ALA A 215 13.17 -13.86 -27.08
CA ALA A 215 13.24 -13.11 -25.82
C ALA A 215 14.63 -12.51 -25.56
N SER A 216 15.68 -13.01 -26.21
CA SER A 216 17.05 -12.49 -26.09
C SER A 216 17.19 -11.04 -26.58
N THR A 217 16.33 -10.58 -27.49
CA THR A 217 16.33 -9.18 -27.97
C THR A 217 15.74 -8.20 -26.96
N PHE A 218 14.95 -8.68 -25.99
CA PHE A 218 14.35 -7.88 -24.92
C PHE A 218 15.28 -7.75 -23.70
N THR A 219 16.34 -8.55 -23.61
CA THR A 219 17.38 -8.46 -22.58
C THR A 219 18.55 -7.54 -22.95
N GLY A 220 18.46 -6.83 -24.08
CA GLY A 220 19.58 -6.23 -24.81
C GLY A 220 20.12 -4.87 -24.36
N GLU A 221 19.58 -4.23 -23.31
CA GLU A 221 20.21 -3.02 -22.78
C GLU A 221 20.65 -3.18 -21.31
N PRO A 222 21.96 -3.08 -21.02
CA PRO A 222 22.43 -2.85 -19.66
C PRO A 222 22.09 -1.40 -19.30
N TYR A 223 20.89 -1.18 -18.78
CA TYR A 223 20.53 0.09 -18.12
C TYR A 223 21.11 0.11 -16.71
N PHE A 224 22.44 0.20 -16.62
CA PHE A 224 23.16 0.68 -15.45
C PHE A 224 24.04 1.84 -15.88
N ALA A 225 23.51 3.05 -15.67
CA ALA A 225 24.29 4.25 -15.41
C ALA A 225 23.61 4.98 -14.26
#